data_AF-A0A973D627-F1
#
_entry.id   AF-A0A973D627-F1
#
_cell.length_a   1.000
_cell.length_b   1.000
_cell.length_c   1.000
_cell.angle_alpha   90.00
_cell.angle_beta   90.00
_cell.angle_gamma   90.00
#
_symmetry.space_group_name_H-M   'P 1'
#
loop_
_entity.id
_entity.type
_entity.pdbx_description
1 polymer ?
#
loop_
_entity_poly.entity_id
_entity_poly.type
_entity_poly.pdbx_seq_one_letter_code
_entity_poly.pdbx_strand_id
1 'polypeptide(L)'
;MLSDTAGSLAWRVVERFYCARQVFSSVHDRYEQIVHSYVEKFDQPREEIRLAPRELVELLSTQDLEKLRDQYLMPLKQACHRLFRTEVSTDFLDRLVNDIFHELSILKEEHYNVLTYDVDDAASNSESGRDLQLEQKAVLDEVHNMFPQKVHRIAHLFDVGTAALEALLHRWKQDPVLIRSLVLQRERFVKESYDDGLCHFYRLMYGEQSAWQGYRIVGDSFLASGFVSHAHEAYSEGLKSLSRSGLTEADQEPVAAEFEAAIRDTGKAMGAPAEQPEEKR
;
A
#
# COMPACT_ATOMS: atom_id res chain seq x y z
N MET A 1 4.91 8.88 -25.46
CA MET A 1 5.82 7.87 -24.91
C MET A 1 6.68 8.57 -23.86
N LEU A 2 6.33 8.44 -22.58
CA LEU A 2 7.10 9.03 -21.48
C LEU A 2 8.22 8.05 -21.13
N SER A 3 9.46 8.50 -21.28
CA SER A 3 10.68 7.79 -20.91
C SER A 3 10.61 7.29 -19.47
N ASP A 4 11.10 6.07 -19.24
CA ASP A 4 11.49 5.54 -17.94
C ASP A 4 12.39 6.56 -17.21
N THR A 5 11.80 7.40 -16.37
CA THR A 5 12.55 8.27 -15.47
C THR A 5 13.10 7.43 -14.33
N ALA A 6 14.40 7.14 -14.40
CA ALA A 6 15.41 7.12 -13.32
C ALA A 6 14.90 6.98 -11.87
N GLY A 7 14.07 5.98 -11.58
CA GLY A 7 13.46 5.78 -10.26
C GLY A 7 13.57 4.33 -9.85
N SER A 8 13.86 4.10 -8.57
CA SER A 8 13.93 2.76 -7.99
C SER A 8 12.64 1.97 -8.25
N LEU A 9 12.79 0.79 -8.87
CA LEU A 9 11.68 -0.14 -9.03
C LEU A 9 11.22 -0.68 -7.67
N ALA A 10 12.14 -0.86 -6.72
CA ALA A 10 11.82 -1.25 -5.35
C ALA A 10 10.90 -0.23 -4.68
N TRP A 11 11.23 1.07 -4.78
CA TRP A 11 10.36 2.15 -4.31
C TRP A 11 8.96 2.07 -4.92
N ARG A 12 8.87 1.93 -6.25
CA ARG A 12 7.57 1.85 -6.94
C ARG A 12 6.75 0.66 -6.47
N VAL A 13 7.37 -0.49 -6.23
CA VAL A 13 6.67 -1.67 -5.70
C VAL A 13 6.18 -1.40 -4.28
N VAL A 14 7.05 -0.91 -3.39
CA VAL A 14 6.70 -0.63 -1.99
C VAL A 14 5.54 0.37 -1.92
N GLU A 15 5.70 1.56 -2.50
CA GLU A 15 4.70 2.62 -2.48
C GLU A 15 3.35 2.12 -3.04
N ARG A 16 3.37 1.51 -4.23
CA ARG A 16 2.13 1.06 -4.88
C ARG A 16 1.46 -0.08 -4.13
N PHE A 17 2.22 -0.98 -3.53
CA PHE A 17 1.67 -2.08 -2.75
C PHE A 17 0.91 -1.57 -1.52
N TYR A 18 1.55 -0.73 -0.71
CA TYR A 18 0.91 -0.18 0.49
C TYR A 18 -0.27 0.74 0.15
N CYS A 19 -0.14 1.59 -0.87
CA CYS A 19 -1.27 2.40 -1.34
C CYS A 19 -2.45 1.54 -1.85
N ALA A 20 -2.18 0.49 -2.63
CA ALA A 20 -3.23 -0.42 -3.11
C ALA A 20 -3.93 -1.15 -1.94
N ARG A 21 -3.14 -1.62 -0.96
CA ARG A 21 -3.64 -2.27 0.25
C ARG A 21 -4.53 -1.32 1.05
N GLN A 22 -4.12 -0.08 1.25
CA GLN A 22 -4.90 0.91 1.99
C GLN A 22 -6.24 1.21 1.31
N VAL A 23 -6.23 1.41 -0.02
CA VAL A 23 -7.45 1.63 -0.80
C VAL A 23 -8.36 0.41 -0.73
N PHE A 24 -7.82 -0.80 -0.85
CA PHE A 24 -8.61 -2.01 -0.70
C PHE A 24 -9.16 -2.18 0.72
N SER A 25 -8.40 -1.84 1.76
CA SER A 25 -8.87 -1.91 3.15
C SER A 25 -10.11 -1.04 3.36
N SER A 26 -10.15 0.16 2.79
CA SER A 26 -11.36 1.00 2.82
C SER A 26 -12.55 0.39 2.08
N VAL A 27 -12.33 -0.31 0.97
CA VAL A 27 -13.38 -1.05 0.24
C VAL A 27 -13.89 -2.23 1.08
N HIS A 28 -12.97 -2.99 1.66
CA HIS A 28 -13.25 -4.14 2.52
C HIS A 28 -14.04 -3.73 3.77
N ASP A 29 -13.59 -2.70 4.50
CA ASP A 29 -14.25 -2.25 5.72
C ASP A 29 -15.66 -1.74 5.46
N ARG A 30 -15.86 -1.03 4.35
CA ARG A 30 -17.19 -0.62 3.92
C ARG A 30 -18.08 -1.82 3.59
N TYR A 31 -17.54 -2.81 2.88
CA TYR A 31 -18.26 -4.05 2.58
C TYR A 31 -18.71 -4.75 3.87
N GLU A 32 -17.79 -4.93 4.82
CA GLU A 32 -18.08 -5.56 6.12
C GLU A 32 -19.10 -4.78 6.94
N GLN A 33 -19.02 -3.44 6.96
CA GLN A 33 -20.00 -2.59 7.64
C GLN A 33 -21.41 -2.77 7.06
N ILE A 34 -21.54 -2.79 5.74
CA ILE A 34 -22.83 -2.98 5.08
C ILE A 34 -23.36 -4.39 5.36
N VAL A 35 -22.52 -5.42 5.22
CA VAL A 35 -22.87 -6.80 5.55
C VAL A 35 -23.35 -6.93 6.99
N HIS A 36 -22.62 -6.33 7.94
CA HIS A 36 -22.99 -6.34 9.35
C HIS A 36 -24.36 -5.69 9.59
N SER A 37 -24.63 -4.56 8.92
CA SER A 37 -25.94 -3.90 9.04
C SER A 37 -27.10 -4.77 8.57
N TYR A 38 -26.89 -5.63 7.56
CA TYR A 38 -27.90 -6.60 7.13
C TYR A 38 -28.05 -7.76 8.12
N VAL A 39 -26.94 -8.26 8.68
CA VAL A 39 -26.97 -9.28 9.73
C VAL A 39 -27.77 -8.79 10.94
N GLU A 40 -27.52 -7.55 11.39
CA GLU A 40 -28.29 -6.93 12.49
C GLU A 40 -29.77 -6.72 12.11
N LYS A 41 -30.05 -6.28 10.89
CA LYS A 41 -31.42 -6.01 10.41
C LYS A 41 -32.27 -7.27 10.31
N PHE A 42 -31.69 -8.38 9.84
CA PHE A 42 -32.42 -9.63 9.61
C PHE A 42 -32.31 -10.63 10.77
N ASP A 43 -31.42 -10.38 11.74
CA ASP A 43 -31.13 -11.26 12.88
C ASP A 43 -30.80 -12.70 12.44
N GLN A 44 -29.99 -12.81 11.38
CA GLN A 44 -29.62 -14.07 10.72
C GLN A 44 -28.15 -14.05 10.32
N PRO A 45 -27.49 -15.23 10.28
CA PRO A 45 -26.11 -15.31 9.79
C PRO A 45 -26.02 -14.91 8.31
N ARG A 46 -24.89 -14.32 7.90
CA ARG A 46 -24.70 -13.77 6.54
C ARG A 46 -24.95 -14.81 5.44
N GLU A 47 -24.67 -16.07 5.68
CA GLU A 47 -24.82 -17.17 4.74
C GLU A 47 -26.29 -17.48 4.41
N GLU A 48 -27.22 -17.14 5.31
CA GLU A 48 -28.65 -17.35 5.16
C GLU A 48 -29.35 -16.15 4.52
N ILE A 49 -28.75 -14.96 4.58
CA ILE A 49 -29.31 -13.75 4.00
C ILE A 49 -29.26 -13.81 2.47
N ARG A 50 -30.41 -13.54 1.84
CA ARG A 50 -30.55 -13.36 0.39
C ARG A 50 -31.05 -11.94 0.12
N LEU A 51 -30.17 -11.13 -0.45
CA LEU A 51 -30.36 -9.74 -0.80
C LEU A 51 -30.96 -9.61 -2.20
N ALA A 52 -31.77 -8.57 -2.40
CA ALA A 52 -32.23 -8.18 -3.72
C ALA A 52 -31.07 -7.64 -4.58
N PRO A 53 -31.19 -7.58 -5.92
CA PRO A 53 -30.14 -7.05 -6.80
C PRO A 53 -29.62 -5.68 -6.38
N ARG A 54 -30.51 -4.74 -6.04
CA ARG A 54 -30.14 -3.39 -5.57
C ARG A 54 -29.30 -3.42 -4.29
N GLU A 55 -29.66 -4.28 -3.34
CA GLU A 55 -28.93 -4.46 -2.09
C GLU A 55 -27.56 -5.12 -2.32
N LEU A 56 -27.45 -6.06 -3.27
CA LEU A 56 -26.17 -6.65 -3.68
C LEU A 56 -25.25 -5.63 -4.33
N VAL A 57 -25.80 -4.75 -5.18
CA VAL A 57 -25.05 -3.67 -5.82
C VAL A 57 -24.50 -2.71 -4.77
N GLU A 58 -25.25 -2.42 -3.72
CA GLU A 58 -24.81 -1.52 -2.63
C GLU A 58 -23.61 -2.05 -1.84
N LEU A 59 -23.40 -3.38 -1.81
CA LEU A 59 -22.26 -4.00 -1.10
C LEU A 59 -20.91 -3.51 -1.60
N LEU A 60 -20.80 -3.18 -2.90
CA LEU A 60 -19.54 -2.83 -3.55
C LEU A 60 -19.73 -1.64 -4.50
N SER A 61 -18.73 -0.78 -4.58
CA SER A 61 -18.75 0.38 -5.48
C SER A 61 -17.97 0.07 -6.75
N THR A 62 -18.63 0.08 -7.92
CA THR A 62 -17.97 -0.14 -9.22
C THR A 62 -16.84 0.85 -9.43
N GLN A 63 -17.05 2.12 -9.05
CA GLN A 63 -16.04 3.16 -9.16
C GLN A 63 -14.80 2.85 -8.31
N ASP A 64 -14.99 2.37 -7.08
CA ASP A 64 -13.88 2.06 -6.18
C ASP A 64 -13.12 0.81 -6.66
N LEU A 65 -13.83 -0.21 -7.15
CA LEU A 65 -13.22 -1.40 -7.75
C LEU A 65 -12.41 -1.06 -9.01
N GLU A 66 -12.95 -0.20 -9.88
CA GLU A 66 -12.25 0.29 -11.08
C GLU A 66 -11.01 1.10 -10.73
N LYS A 67 -11.16 2.03 -9.78
CA LYS A 67 -10.05 2.84 -9.30
C LYS A 67 -8.94 1.95 -8.74
N LEU A 68 -9.27 1.00 -7.86
CA LEU A 68 -8.32 0.05 -7.28
C LEU A 68 -7.62 -0.78 -8.38
N ARG A 69 -8.37 -1.32 -9.34
CA ARG A 69 -7.83 -2.13 -10.43
C ARG A 69 -6.88 -1.33 -11.32
N ASP A 70 -7.34 -0.20 -11.84
CA ASP A 70 -6.69 0.50 -12.94
C ASP A 70 -5.63 1.49 -12.47
N GLN A 71 -5.86 2.17 -11.35
CA GLN A 71 -4.95 3.21 -10.85
C GLN A 71 -3.90 2.66 -9.88
N TYR A 72 -4.18 1.57 -9.17
CA TYR A 72 -3.27 1.03 -8.16
C TYR A 72 -2.70 -0.33 -8.55
N LEU A 73 -3.55 -1.33 -8.81
CA LEU A 73 -3.08 -2.70 -9.05
C LEU A 73 -2.43 -2.89 -10.42
N MET A 74 -2.94 -2.28 -11.48
CA MET A 74 -2.32 -2.37 -12.80
C MET A 74 -0.88 -1.80 -12.80
N PRO A 75 -0.62 -0.58 -12.29
CA PRO A 75 0.76 -0.09 -12.16
C PRO A 75 1.62 -0.92 -11.20
N LEU A 76 1.05 -1.46 -10.11
CA LEU A 76 1.76 -2.33 -9.19
C LEU A 76 2.21 -3.63 -9.89
N LYS A 77 1.29 -4.31 -10.57
CA LYS A 77 1.55 -5.50 -11.38
C LYS A 77 2.66 -5.25 -12.39
N GLN A 78 2.61 -4.12 -13.11
CA GLN A 78 3.66 -3.76 -14.06
C GLN A 78 5.02 -3.53 -13.38
N ALA A 79 5.05 -2.92 -12.19
CA ALA A 79 6.29 -2.72 -11.44
C ALA A 79 6.88 -4.05 -10.94
N CYS A 80 6.04 -4.92 -10.36
CA CYS A 80 6.43 -6.25 -9.94
C CYS A 80 6.97 -7.08 -11.11
N HIS A 81 6.27 -7.09 -12.25
CA HIS A 81 6.71 -7.81 -13.44
C HIS A 81 8.12 -7.37 -13.87
N ARG A 82 8.38 -6.06 -13.87
CA ARG A 82 9.69 -5.51 -14.25
C ARG A 82 10.79 -5.80 -13.22
N LEU A 83 10.46 -5.81 -11.94
CA LEU A 83 11.42 -6.01 -10.86
C LEU A 83 11.79 -7.48 -10.66
N PHE A 84 10.83 -8.38 -10.84
CA PHE A 84 10.93 -9.76 -10.35
C PHE A 84 10.90 -10.84 -11.43
N ARG A 85 10.44 -10.55 -12.65
CA ARG A 85 10.43 -11.56 -13.70
C ARG A 85 11.79 -11.64 -14.38
N THR A 86 12.24 -12.87 -14.56
CA THR A 86 13.32 -13.22 -15.47
C THR A 86 12.77 -14.13 -16.57
N GLU A 87 13.60 -14.49 -17.55
CA GLU A 87 13.20 -15.42 -18.61
C GLU A 87 12.82 -16.81 -18.08
N VAL A 88 13.28 -17.18 -16.89
CA VAL A 88 13.20 -18.54 -16.34
C VAL A 88 12.45 -18.63 -15.01
N SER A 89 12.09 -17.51 -14.38
CA SER A 89 11.41 -17.54 -13.09
C SER A 89 10.54 -16.30 -12.81
N THR A 90 9.51 -16.52 -11.99
CA THR A 90 8.66 -15.47 -11.45
C THR A 90 8.69 -15.51 -9.93
N ASP A 91 9.08 -14.40 -9.29
CA ASP A 91 9.08 -14.27 -7.83
C ASP A 91 7.69 -14.52 -7.24
N PHE A 92 7.65 -14.92 -5.98
CA PHE A 92 6.41 -15.18 -5.26
C PHE A 92 5.55 -13.91 -5.12
N LEU A 93 6.14 -12.75 -4.83
CA LEU A 93 5.40 -11.51 -4.68
C LEU A 93 4.75 -11.08 -6.01
N ASP A 94 5.42 -11.30 -7.14
CA ASP A 94 4.85 -11.01 -8.47
C ASP A 94 3.61 -11.85 -8.75
N ARG A 95 3.63 -13.13 -8.38
CA ARG A 95 2.48 -14.03 -8.50
C ARG A 95 1.33 -13.57 -7.61
N LEU A 96 1.58 -13.23 -6.35
CA LEU A 96 0.55 -12.73 -5.44
C LEU A 96 -0.12 -11.47 -5.96
N VAL A 97 0.67 -10.49 -6.44
CA VAL A 97 0.12 -9.25 -7.02
C VAL A 97 -0.73 -9.54 -8.26
N ASN A 98 -0.30 -10.48 -9.09
CA ASN A 98 -1.08 -10.91 -10.24
C ASN A 98 -2.39 -11.58 -9.81
N ASP A 99 -2.37 -12.41 -8.78
CA ASP A 99 -3.56 -13.08 -8.23
C ASP A 99 -4.54 -12.05 -7.63
N ILE A 100 -4.06 -11.06 -6.86
CA ILE A 100 -4.88 -9.95 -6.36
C ILE A 100 -5.57 -9.22 -7.52
N PHE A 101 -4.81 -8.90 -8.58
CA PHE A 101 -5.35 -8.24 -9.76
C PHE A 101 -6.44 -9.09 -10.45
N HIS A 102 -6.24 -10.40 -10.54
CA HIS A 102 -7.20 -11.32 -11.15
C HIS A 102 -8.47 -11.46 -10.32
N GLU A 103 -8.35 -11.69 -9.01
CA GLU A 103 -9.50 -11.82 -8.10
C GLU A 103 -10.36 -10.54 -8.10
N LEU A 104 -9.73 -9.36 -8.10
CA LEU A 104 -10.45 -8.10 -8.20
C LEU A 104 -11.13 -7.93 -9.56
N SER A 105 -10.48 -8.36 -10.64
CA SER A 105 -11.06 -8.28 -11.99
C SER A 105 -12.32 -9.14 -12.11
N ILE A 106 -12.29 -10.35 -11.55
CA ILE A 106 -13.47 -11.23 -11.47
C ILE A 106 -14.56 -10.56 -10.63
N LEU A 107 -14.23 -10.11 -9.41
CA LEU A 107 -15.20 -9.46 -8.53
C LEU A 107 -15.90 -8.26 -9.22
N LYS A 108 -15.14 -7.47 -9.98
CA LYS A 108 -15.65 -6.33 -10.73
C LYS A 108 -16.58 -6.75 -11.87
N GLU A 109 -16.22 -7.78 -12.62
CA GLU A 109 -17.04 -8.30 -13.72
C GLU A 109 -18.37 -8.84 -13.20
N GLU A 110 -18.34 -9.60 -12.11
CA GLU A 110 -19.56 -10.14 -11.50
C GLU A 110 -20.43 -9.05 -10.86
N HIS A 111 -19.81 -8.02 -10.27
CA HIS A 111 -20.55 -6.84 -9.81
C HIS A 111 -21.26 -6.11 -10.96
N TYR A 112 -20.58 -5.99 -12.11
CA TYR A 112 -21.18 -5.43 -13.31
C TYR A 112 -22.33 -6.28 -13.85
N ASN A 113 -22.22 -7.61 -13.80
CA ASN A 113 -23.30 -8.52 -14.21
C ASN A 113 -24.57 -8.25 -13.38
N VAL A 114 -24.46 -8.18 -12.05
CA VAL A 114 -25.60 -7.87 -11.17
C VAL A 114 -26.26 -6.53 -11.53
N LEU A 115 -25.45 -5.50 -11.80
CA LEU A 115 -25.93 -4.17 -12.22
C LEU A 115 -26.74 -4.25 -13.52
N THR A 116 -26.29 -5.05 -14.50
CA THR A 116 -26.99 -5.17 -15.78
C THR A 116 -28.31 -5.94 -15.68
N TYR A 117 -28.43 -6.88 -14.75
CA TYR A 117 -29.65 -7.66 -14.54
C TYR A 117 -30.77 -6.90 -13.79
N ASP A 118 -30.49 -5.77 -13.12
CA ASP A 118 -31.53 -4.93 -12.47
C ASP A 118 -32.31 -4.06 -13.49
N VAL A 119 -31.90 -4.06 -14.78
CA VAL A 119 -32.44 -3.13 -15.81
C VAL A 119 -33.55 -3.75 -16.68
N ASP A 120 -33.75 -5.07 -16.67
CA ASP A 120 -34.67 -5.77 -17.59
C ASP A 120 -36.04 -6.15 -16.99
N ASP A 121 -36.66 -5.23 -16.24
CA ASP A 121 -38.01 -5.40 -15.65
C ASP A 121 -39.16 -5.31 -16.69
N ALA A 122 -38.85 -5.15 -17.98
CA ALA A 122 -39.83 -4.86 -19.04
C ALA A 122 -40.37 -6.08 -19.80
N ALA A 123 -39.88 -7.30 -19.53
CA ALA A 123 -40.19 -8.51 -20.33
C ALA A 123 -41.06 -9.57 -19.62
N SER A 124 -41.76 -9.20 -18.55
CA SER A 124 -42.37 -10.13 -17.58
C SER A 124 -43.57 -10.99 -18.06
N ASN A 125 -43.87 -11.08 -19.37
CA ASN A 125 -45.05 -11.81 -19.87
C ASN A 125 -44.80 -12.75 -21.08
N SER A 126 -43.56 -13.08 -21.44
CA SER A 126 -43.25 -14.08 -22.48
C SER A 126 -42.53 -15.31 -21.93
N GLU A 127 -42.57 -16.46 -22.63
CA GLU A 127 -41.79 -17.66 -22.26
C GLU A 127 -40.29 -17.35 -22.16
N SER A 128 -39.78 -16.46 -23.03
CA SER A 128 -38.41 -15.94 -22.93
C SER A 128 -38.13 -15.18 -21.64
N GLY A 129 -39.13 -14.50 -21.06
CA GLY A 129 -39.02 -13.82 -19.77
C GLY A 129 -38.87 -14.78 -18.59
N ARG A 130 -39.35 -16.03 -18.72
CA ARG A 130 -39.23 -17.05 -17.66
C ARG A 130 -37.82 -17.65 -17.61
N ASP A 131 -37.22 -17.91 -18.76
CA ASP A 131 -35.83 -18.38 -18.86
C ASP A 131 -34.87 -17.29 -18.37
N LEU A 132 -35.11 -16.02 -18.73
CA LEU A 132 -34.38 -14.86 -18.22
C LEU A 132 -34.45 -14.75 -16.69
N GLN A 133 -35.62 -14.97 -16.08
CA GLN A 133 -35.77 -14.96 -14.62
C GLN A 133 -35.03 -16.12 -13.93
N LEU A 134 -34.97 -17.29 -14.56
CA LEU A 134 -34.21 -18.43 -14.04
C LEU A 134 -32.71 -18.18 -14.10
N GLU A 135 -32.21 -17.61 -15.20
CA GLU A 135 -30.82 -17.19 -15.34
C GLU A 135 -30.47 -16.09 -14.33
N GLN A 136 -31.31 -15.07 -14.19
CA GLN A 136 -31.13 -14.00 -13.20
C GLN A 136 -31.04 -14.58 -11.78
N LYS A 137 -31.94 -15.50 -11.41
CA LYS A 137 -31.89 -16.15 -10.10
C LYS A 137 -30.60 -16.95 -9.91
N ALA A 138 -30.16 -17.69 -10.92
CA ALA A 138 -28.92 -18.46 -10.85
C ALA A 138 -27.70 -17.56 -10.64
N VAL A 139 -27.60 -16.45 -11.37
CA VAL A 139 -26.54 -15.44 -11.22
C VAL A 139 -26.57 -14.84 -9.81
N LEU A 140 -27.74 -14.46 -9.31
CA LEU A 140 -27.87 -13.90 -7.96
C LEU A 140 -27.45 -14.92 -6.90
N ASP A 141 -27.90 -16.17 -6.99
CA ASP A 141 -27.54 -17.24 -6.04
C ASP A 141 -26.02 -17.50 -6.03
N GLU A 142 -25.37 -17.43 -7.19
CA GLU A 142 -23.90 -17.55 -7.30
C GLU A 142 -23.19 -16.37 -6.63
N VAL A 143 -23.62 -15.14 -6.93
CA VAL A 143 -23.02 -13.90 -6.40
C VAL A 143 -23.08 -13.83 -4.87
N HIS A 144 -24.17 -14.30 -4.25
CA HIS A 144 -24.32 -14.32 -2.80
C HIS A 144 -23.19 -15.05 -2.08
N ASN A 145 -22.67 -16.11 -2.71
CA ASN A 145 -21.55 -16.91 -2.20
C ASN A 145 -20.21 -16.34 -2.66
N MET A 146 -20.15 -15.87 -3.90
CA MET A 146 -18.90 -15.48 -4.53
C MET A 146 -18.35 -14.13 -4.02
N PHE A 147 -19.19 -13.11 -3.79
CA PHE A 147 -18.72 -11.80 -3.29
C PHE A 147 -17.95 -11.90 -1.96
N PRO A 148 -18.49 -12.50 -0.88
CA PRO A 148 -17.74 -12.66 0.37
C PRO A 148 -16.41 -13.39 0.15
N GLN A 149 -16.46 -14.50 -0.59
CA GLN A 149 -15.28 -15.32 -0.87
C GLN A 149 -14.18 -14.51 -1.56
N LYS A 150 -14.52 -13.71 -2.59
CA LYS A 150 -13.55 -12.88 -3.31
C LYS A 150 -13.01 -11.75 -2.45
N VAL A 151 -13.86 -11.04 -1.72
CA VAL A 151 -13.45 -9.93 -0.86
C VAL A 151 -12.47 -10.42 0.22
N HIS A 152 -12.81 -11.51 0.93
CA HIS A 152 -11.93 -12.10 1.94
C HIS A 152 -10.67 -12.72 1.33
N ARG A 153 -10.77 -13.31 0.13
CA ARG A 153 -9.59 -13.83 -0.58
C ARG A 153 -8.61 -12.72 -0.93
N ILE A 154 -9.09 -11.58 -1.42
CA ILE A 154 -8.24 -10.42 -1.75
C ILE A 154 -7.58 -9.88 -0.48
N ALA A 155 -8.33 -9.75 0.62
CA ALA A 155 -7.78 -9.34 1.92
C ALA A 155 -6.64 -10.26 2.36
N HIS A 156 -6.87 -11.57 2.34
CA HIS A 156 -5.85 -12.56 2.66
C HIS A 156 -4.62 -12.47 1.75
N LEU A 157 -4.80 -12.26 0.44
CA LEU A 157 -3.69 -12.11 -0.49
C LEU A 157 -2.86 -10.85 -0.20
N PHE A 158 -3.48 -9.75 0.22
CA PHE A 158 -2.76 -8.55 0.67
C PHE A 158 -1.97 -8.80 1.96
N ASP A 159 -2.50 -9.58 2.91
CA ASP A 159 -1.79 -9.93 4.13
C ASP A 159 -0.55 -10.79 3.83
N VAL A 160 -0.73 -11.84 3.02
CA VAL A 160 0.38 -12.69 2.57
C VAL A 160 1.39 -11.89 1.74
N GLY A 161 0.91 -11.00 0.89
CA GLY A 161 1.76 -10.10 0.10
C GLY A 161 2.54 -9.11 0.96
N THR A 162 1.96 -8.63 2.05
CA THR A 162 2.63 -7.75 3.03
C THR A 162 3.81 -8.49 3.64
N ALA A 163 3.59 -9.68 4.21
CA ALA A 163 4.67 -10.49 4.79
C ALA A 163 5.77 -10.82 3.76
N ALA A 164 5.39 -11.14 2.52
CA ALA A 164 6.34 -11.40 1.44
C ALA A 164 7.17 -10.16 1.07
N LEU A 165 6.55 -8.97 0.99
CA LEU A 165 7.23 -7.72 0.70
C LEU A 165 8.16 -7.30 1.84
N GLU A 166 7.71 -7.39 3.09
CA GLU A 166 8.51 -7.11 4.29
C GLU A 166 9.78 -7.97 4.32
N ALA A 167 9.66 -9.26 4.00
CA ALA A 167 10.79 -10.17 3.90
C ALA A 167 11.82 -9.79 2.81
N LEU A 168 11.46 -8.94 1.84
CA LEU A 168 12.35 -8.48 0.78
C LEU A 168 13.03 -7.14 1.10
N LEU A 169 12.48 -6.33 2.02
CA LEU A 169 12.94 -4.95 2.24
C LEU A 169 14.43 -4.84 2.59
N HIS A 170 14.97 -5.78 3.37
CA HIS A 170 16.39 -5.82 3.73
C HIS A 170 17.33 -5.91 2.51
N ARG A 171 16.86 -6.44 1.37
CA ARG A 171 17.65 -6.54 0.13
C ARG A 171 17.85 -5.17 -0.53
N TRP A 172 17.00 -4.20 -0.22
CA TRP A 172 17.02 -2.85 -0.77
C TRP A 172 17.53 -1.81 0.23
N LYS A 173 18.19 -2.24 1.31
CA LYS A 173 18.77 -1.36 2.34
C LYS A 173 19.89 -0.43 1.86
N GLN A 174 20.33 -0.57 0.61
CA GLN A 174 21.31 0.30 -0.04
C GLN A 174 20.71 1.12 -1.18
N ASP A 175 19.39 1.07 -1.39
CA ASP A 175 18.71 1.85 -2.42
C ASP A 175 18.38 3.25 -1.89
N PRO A 176 19.15 4.30 -2.27
CA PRO A 176 18.97 5.63 -1.72
C PRO A 176 17.62 6.25 -2.08
N VAL A 177 17.03 5.85 -3.22
CA VAL A 177 15.73 6.37 -3.66
C VAL A 177 14.62 5.80 -2.79
N LEU A 178 14.65 4.50 -2.49
CA LEU A 178 13.70 3.88 -1.55
C LEU A 178 13.80 4.53 -0.17
N ILE A 179 15.01 4.59 0.40
CA ILE A 179 15.21 5.06 1.78
C ILE A 179 14.79 6.53 1.93
N ARG A 180 15.17 7.40 0.97
CA ARG A 180 14.77 8.82 0.97
C ARG A 180 13.28 8.99 0.73
N SER A 181 12.69 8.22 -0.19
CA SER A 181 11.26 8.34 -0.49
C SER A 181 10.38 7.91 0.69
N LEU A 182 10.80 6.91 1.48
CA LEU A 182 10.11 6.57 2.73
C LEU A 182 10.06 7.75 3.71
N VAL A 183 11.15 8.53 3.84
CA VAL A 183 11.16 9.74 4.67
C VAL A 183 10.23 10.82 4.10
N LEU A 184 10.28 11.04 2.78
CA LEU A 184 9.45 12.06 2.13
C LEU A 184 7.94 11.72 2.19
N GLN A 185 7.60 10.43 2.25
CA GLN A 185 6.23 9.96 2.40
C GLN A 185 5.87 9.59 3.84
N ARG A 186 6.68 9.99 4.84
CA ARG A 186 6.51 9.58 6.24
C ARG A 186 5.13 9.93 6.83
N GLU A 187 4.54 11.05 6.42
CA GLU A 187 3.19 11.46 6.87
C GLU A 187 2.05 10.94 5.99
N ARG A 188 2.33 10.07 5.00
CA ARG A 188 1.31 9.43 4.15
C ARG A 188 1.22 7.94 4.49
N PHE A 189 1.23 7.08 3.47
CA PHE A 189 1.08 5.63 3.62
C PHE A 189 2.05 5.03 4.65
N VAL A 190 3.24 5.61 4.84
CA VAL A 190 4.24 5.10 5.79
C VAL A 190 3.71 5.11 7.23
N LYS A 191 3.10 6.22 7.68
CA LYS A 191 2.48 6.33 9.01
C LYS A 191 1.18 5.55 9.12
N GLU A 192 0.47 5.39 8.01
CA GLU A 192 -0.80 4.65 7.96
C GLU A 192 -0.58 3.13 7.93
N SER A 193 0.62 2.67 7.58
CA SER A 193 0.95 1.23 7.50
C SER A 193 1.33 0.63 8.85
N TYR A 194 1.94 1.40 9.75
CA TYR A 194 2.43 0.93 11.06
C TYR A 194 2.38 2.05 12.11
N ASP A 195 2.13 1.67 13.37
CA ASP A 195 2.04 2.60 14.51
C ASP A 195 3.33 3.43 14.73
N ASP A 196 4.51 2.81 14.54
CA ASP A 196 5.81 3.48 14.63
C ASP A 196 6.32 4.03 13.28
N GLY A 197 5.47 3.98 12.25
CA GLY A 197 5.66 4.59 10.93
C GLY A 197 6.98 4.24 10.27
N LEU A 198 7.77 5.26 9.94
CA LEU A 198 9.06 5.10 9.25
C LEU A 198 10.04 4.20 10.01
N CYS A 199 10.02 4.24 11.34
CA CYS A 199 10.91 3.42 12.16
C CYS A 199 10.67 1.93 11.91
N HIS A 200 9.42 1.53 11.66
CA HIS A 200 9.06 0.16 11.31
C HIS A 200 9.76 -0.30 10.02
N PHE A 201 9.66 0.49 8.96
CA PHE A 201 10.31 0.18 7.68
C PHE A 201 11.82 0.06 7.82
N TYR A 202 12.46 0.91 8.63
CA TYR A 202 13.89 0.79 8.88
C TYR A 202 14.24 -0.44 9.72
N ARG A 203 13.40 -0.89 10.66
CA ARG A 203 13.60 -2.17 11.34
C ARG A 203 13.54 -3.34 10.35
N LEU A 204 12.60 -3.32 9.41
CA LEU A 204 12.51 -4.34 8.35
C LEU A 204 13.72 -4.33 7.40
N MET A 205 14.31 -3.15 7.15
CA MET A 205 15.46 -3.00 6.24
C MET A 205 16.82 -3.30 6.90
N TYR A 206 17.01 -2.87 8.14
CA TYR A 206 18.32 -2.90 8.82
C TYR A 206 18.36 -3.82 10.04
N GLY A 207 17.22 -4.25 10.57
CA GLY A 207 17.06 -5.03 11.79
C GLY A 207 16.67 -4.16 13.00
N GLU A 208 16.12 -4.81 14.04
CA GLU A 208 15.60 -4.17 15.26
C GLU A 208 16.60 -3.22 15.93
N GLN A 209 17.87 -3.62 16.04
CA GLN A 209 18.91 -2.84 16.71
C GLN A 209 19.60 -1.81 15.80
N SER A 210 19.21 -1.73 14.53
CA SER A 210 19.93 -0.97 13.50
C SER A 210 19.04 -0.06 12.65
N ALA A 211 17.77 0.16 13.05
CA ALA A 211 16.87 1.07 12.35
C ALA A 211 17.42 2.51 12.22
N TRP A 212 18.24 2.96 13.18
CA TRP A 212 18.93 4.25 13.14
C TRP A 212 19.79 4.45 11.88
N GLN A 213 20.25 3.36 11.23
CA GLN A 213 21.07 3.44 10.02
C GLN A 213 20.32 4.10 8.85
N GLY A 214 19.01 3.87 8.72
CA GLY A 214 18.20 4.49 7.66
C GLY A 214 18.18 6.01 7.79
N TYR A 215 18.04 6.51 9.02
CA TYR A 215 18.09 7.94 9.31
C TYR A 215 19.45 8.56 8.99
N ARG A 216 20.55 7.88 9.30
CA ARG A 216 21.90 8.34 8.93
C ARG A 216 22.05 8.47 7.42
N ILE A 217 21.69 7.42 6.67
CA ILE A 217 21.79 7.41 5.20
C ILE A 217 20.99 8.55 4.58
N VAL A 218 19.78 8.82 5.08
CA VAL A 218 18.97 9.94 4.55
C VAL A 218 19.50 11.29 4.99
N GLY A 219 20.00 11.41 6.22
CA GLY A 219 20.68 12.62 6.69
C GLY A 219 21.85 12.99 5.78
N ASP A 220 22.73 12.03 5.50
CA ASP A 220 23.87 12.19 4.59
C ASP A 220 23.42 12.60 3.18
N SER A 221 22.37 11.93 2.68
CA SER A 221 21.80 12.21 1.35
C SER A 221 21.22 13.62 1.23
N PHE A 222 20.47 14.07 2.24
CA PHE A 222 19.92 15.42 2.29
C PHE A 222 21.02 16.47 2.41
N LEU A 223 22.03 16.22 3.25
CA LEU A 223 23.15 17.13 3.44
C LEU A 223 23.95 17.29 2.14
N ALA A 224 24.28 16.19 1.48
CA ALA A 224 24.96 16.20 0.18
C ALA A 224 24.15 16.92 -0.91
N SER A 225 22.82 16.94 -0.78
CA SER A 225 21.91 17.63 -1.69
C SER A 225 21.60 19.09 -1.28
N GLY A 226 22.20 19.60 -0.20
CA GLY A 226 21.99 20.97 0.30
C GLY A 226 20.71 21.18 1.13
N PHE A 227 19.95 20.13 1.45
CA PHE A 227 18.74 20.21 2.28
C PHE A 227 19.09 20.14 3.77
N VAL A 228 19.81 21.13 4.28
CA VAL A 228 20.40 21.13 5.63
C VAL A 228 19.36 20.91 6.74
N SER A 229 18.17 21.53 6.63
CA SER A 229 17.09 21.35 7.62
C SER A 229 16.58 19.92 7.69
N HIS A 230 16.43 19.25 6.54
CA HIS A 230 15.98 17.87 6.46
C HIS A 230 17.07 16.91 6.95
N ALA A 231 18.34 17.22 6.67
CA ALA A 231 19.46 16.47 7.21
C ALA A 231 19.49 16.54 8.75
N HIS A 232 19.35 17.75 9.32
CA HIS A 232 19.30 17.95 10.76
C HIS A 232 18.16 17.16 11.42
N GLU A 233 16.96 17.19 10.83
CA GLU A 233 15.81 16.42 11.31
C GLU A 233 16.09 14.92 11.27
N ALA A 234 16.61 14.40 10.14
CA ALA A 234 16.95 12.99 9.99
C ALA A 234 17.99 12.54 11.03
N TYR A 235 19.07 13.29 11.26
CA TYR A 235 20.06 12.97 12.30
C TYR A 235 19.46 13.00 13.70
N SER A 236 18.59 13.98 13.99
CA SER A 236 17.91 14.09 15.29
C SER A 236 16.99 12.91 15.56
N GLU A 237 16.26 12.44 14.54
CA GLU A 237 15.43 11.23 14.64
C GLU A 237 16.28 9.96 14.73
N GLY A 238 17.40 9.89 14.00
CA GLY A 238 18.38 8.81 14.09
C GLY A 238 18.93 8.64 15.50
N LEU A 239 19.28 9.74 16.19
CA LEU A 239 19.73 9.71 17.59
C LEU A 239 18.63 9.20 18.55
N LYS A 240 17.37 9.61 18.33
CA LYS A 240 16.23 9.09 19.12
C LYS A 240 15.96 7.61 18.84
N SER A 241 16.18 7.16 17.61
CA SER A 241 16.06 5.74 17.23
C SER A 241 17.18 4.91 17.88
N LEU A 242 18.42 5.42 17.87
CA LEU A 242 19.58 4.78 18.49
C LEU A 242 19.39 4.53 19.99
N SER A 243 18.88 5.51 20.74
CA SER A 243 18.64 5.36 22.18
C SER A 243 17.58 4.31 22.53
N ARG A 244 16.74 3.92 21.55
CA ARG A 244 15.71 2.88 21.67
C ARG A 244 16.13 1.53 21.06
N SER A 245 17.33 1.44 20.48
CA SER A 245 17.78 0.29 19.70
C SER A 245 18.07 -0.97 20.52
N GLY A 246 18.13 -0.87 21.86
CA GLY A 246 18.49 -1.99 22.73
C GLY A 246 19.97 -2.40 22.66
N LEU A 247 20.81 -1.62 21.95
CA LEU A 247 22.27 -1.75 21.98
C LEU A 247 22.82 -1.38 23.38
N THR A 248 23.99 -1.90 23.73
CA THR A 248 24.66 -1.52 24.99
C THR A 248 25.15 -0.07 24.91
N GLU A 249 25.31 0.61 26.06
CA GLU A 249 25.84 1.99 26.08
C GLU A 249 27.19 2.10 25.37
N ALA A 250 28.07 1.11 25.54
CA ALA A 250 29.37 1.06 24.88
C ALA A 250 29.27 0.97 23.34
N ASP A 251 28.24 0.29 22.81
CA ASP A 251 28.01 0.20 21.37
C ASP A 251 27.30 1.45 20.81
N GLN A 252 26.49 2.13 21.64
CA GLN A 252 25.75 3.32 21.25
C GLN A 252 26.63 4.58 21.24
N GLU A 253 27.52 4.75 22.22
CA GLU A 253 28.34 5.94 22.42
C GLU A 253 29.06 6.45 21.15
N PRO A 254 29.78 5.61 20.38
CA PRO A 254 30.45 6.09 19.17
C PRO A 254 29.46 6.58 18.10
N VAL A 255 28.33 5.89 17.93
CA VAL A 255 27.31 6.25 16.93
C VAL A 255 26.53 7.51 17.38
N ALA A 256 26.27 7.65 18.68
CA ALA A 256 25.64 8.82 19.25
C ALA A 256 26.50 10.07 19.02
N ALA A 257 27.81 9.96 19.26
CA ALA A 257 28.76 11.05 19.00
C ALA A 257 28.77 11.48 17.52
N GLU A 258 28.67 10.54 16.57
CA GLU A 258 28.52 10.84 15.14
C GLU A 258 27.25 11.66 14.86
N PHE A 259 26.10 11.22 15.37
CA PHE A 259 24.84 11.96 15.20
C PHE A 259 24.89 13.34 15.84
N GLU A 260 25.41 13.46 17.06
CA GLU A 260 25.54 14.75 17.76
C GLU A 260 26.45 15.73 17.03
N ALA A 261 27.55 15.25 16.46
CA ALA A 261 28.42 16.06 15.61
C ALA A 261 27.68 16.55 14.36
N ALA A 262 26.99 15.65 13.66
CA ALA A 262 26.23 15.99 12.46
C ALA A 262 25.08 16.98 12.73
N ILE A 263 24.37 16.83 13.86
CA ILE A 263 23.33 17.76 14.33
C ILE A 263 23.95 19.14 14.61
N ARG A 264 25.09 19.19 15.29
CA ARG A 264 25.78 20.47 15.58
C ARG A 264 26.22 21.19 14.31
N ASP A 265 26.77 20.45 13.34
CA ASP A 265 27.27 21.03 12.10
C ASP A 265 26.14 21.54 11.21
N THR A 266 25.06 20.75 11.07
CA THR A 266 23.86 21.20 10.37
C THR A 266 23.17 22.36 11.08
N GLY A 267 23.16 22.39 12.42
CA GLY A 267 22.66 23.51 13.23
C GLY A 267 23.42 24.82 12.98
N LYS A 268 24.75 24.76 12.91
CA LYS A 268 25.59 25.92 12.55
C LYS A 268 25.31 26.41 11.14
N ALA A 269 25.18 25.50 10.18
CA ALA A 269 24.91 25.85 8.78
C ALA A 269 23.54 26.53 8.59
N MET A 270 22.54 26.20 9.41
CA MET A 270 21.24 26.89 9.40
C MET A 270 21.27 28.27 10.09
N GLY A 271 22.17 28.48 11.05
CA GLY A 271 22.32 29.73 11.81
C GLY A 271 23.27 30.75 11.17
N ALA A 272 24.02 30.37 10.15
CA ALA A 272 24.88 31.29 9.41
C ALA A 272 24.02 32.26 8.57
N PRO A 273 24.24 33.59 8.67
CA PRO A 273 23.53 34.53 7.81
C PRO A 273 23.87 34.21 6.35
N ALA A 274 22.84 34.15 5.49
CA ALA A 274 23.04 34.02 4.05
C ALA A 274 23.95 35.16 3.58
N GLU A 275 25.17 34.83 3.14
CA GLU A 275 26.06 35.80 2.51
C GLU A 275 25.31 36.42 1.33
N GLN A 276 24.95 37.69 1.47
CA GLN A 276 24.39 38.46 0.36
C GLN A 276 25.45 38.47 -0.75
N PRO A 277 25.11 38.09 -1.99
CA PRO A 277 26.08 38.14 -3.07
C PRO A 277 26.52 39.59 -3.25
N GLU A 278 27.82 39.84 -3.12
CA GLU A 278 28.43 41.12 -3.43
C GLU A 278 28.05 41.52 -4.86
N GLU A 279 27.17 42.52 -4.99
CA GLU A 279 26.98 43.26 -6.23
C GLU A 279 28.30 43.94 -6.59
N LYS A 280 29.10 43.27 -7.41
CA LYS A 280 30.21 43.91 -8.12
C LYS A 280 29.62 44.92 -9.10
N ARG A 281 29.71 46.19 -8.74
CA ARG A 281 29.54 47.34 -9.64
C ARG A 281 30.73 47.49 -10.59
#